data_AF-A0A2V3U0Z4-F1
#
_entry.id   AF-A0A2V3U0Z4-F1
#
_cell.length_a   1.000
_cell.length_b   1.000
_cell.length_c   1.000
_cell.angle_alpha   90.00
_cell.angle_beta   90.00
_cell.angle_gamma   90.00
#
_symmetry.space_group_name_H-M   'P 1'
#
loop_
_entity.id
_entity.type
_entity.pdbx_description
1 polymer ?
#
loop_
_entity_poly.entity_id
_entity_poly.type
_entity_poly.pdbx_seq_one_letter_code
_entity_poly.pdbx_strand_id
1 'polypeptide(L)'
;MTEPDVKSDQDRFLDPSDPQEAAYLALHAERAALEDELALLQHRQRFGSDEDEVASARATESALLKDLDRVLTMIRAAEIKRQQPHARRWQ
;
A
#
# COMPACT_ATOMS: atom_id res chain seq x y z
N MET A 1 -43.24 -2.21 6.88
CA MET A 1 -42.04 -1.89 7.67
C MET A 1 -40.87 -2.35 6.81
N THR A 2 -40.32 -1.45 6.01
CA THR A 2 -39.25 -1.78 5.07
C THR A 2 -37.96 -1.31 5.73
N GLU A 3 -37.14 -2.24 6.18
CA GLU A 3 -35.80 -1.92 6.68
C GLU A 3 -35.01 -1.26 5.54
N PRO A 4 -34.34 -0.12 5.77
CA PRO A 4 -33.44 0.42 4.76
C PRO A 4 -32.26 -0.55 4.62
N ASP A 5 -32.12 -1.10 3.41
CA ASP A 5 -30.98 -1.88 2.93
C ASP A 5 -29.71 -1.07 3.21
N VAL A 6 -29.06 -1.34 4.33
CA VAL A 6 -27.74 -0.81 4.71
C VAL A 6 -26.70 -1.54 3.85
N LYS A 7 -26.84 -1.45 2.52
CA LYS A 7 -25.73 -1.74 1.63
C LYS A 7 -24.71 -0.66 1.89
N SER A 8 -23.69 -1.07 2.64
CA SER A 8 -22.51 -0.33 3.02
C SER A 8 -22.19 0.77 2.01
N ASP A 9 -22.09 2.01 2.48
CA ASP A 9 -21.50 3.17 1.79
C ASP A 9 -20.07 2.92 1.24
N GLN A 10 -19.52 1.70 1.41
CA GLN A 10 -18.22 1.26 0.93
C GLN A 10 -18.10 1.14 -0.59
N ASP A 11 -19.21 0.91 -1.31
CA ASP A 11 -19.19 0.76 -2.78
C ASP A 11 -19.35 2.08 -3.54
N ARG A 12 -19.54 3.22 -2.86
CA ARG A 12 -20.05 4.42 -3.55
C ARG A 12 -19.01 5.17 -4.40
N PHE A 13 -17.70 5.04 -4.19
CA PHE A 13 -16.74 5.92 -4.91
C PHE A 13 -15.35 5.31 -5.13
N LEU A 14 -15.24 4.13 -5.73
CA LEU A 14 -14.02 3.78 -6.48
C LEU A 14 -14.23 4.17 -7.94
N ASP A 15 -14.24 5.48 -8.22
CA ASP A 15 -14.16 5.94 -9.62
C ASP A 15 -12.68 6.03 -10.00
N PRO A 16 -12.14 5.10 -10.79
CA PRO A 16 -10.74 5.16 -11.23
C PRO A 16 -10.45 6.38 -12.13
N SER A 17 -11.48 7.12 -12.55
CA SER A 17 -11.36 8.38 -13.27
C SER A 17 -11.03 9.57 -12.35
N ASP A 18 -11.22 9.44 -11.03
CA ASP A 18 -10.75 10.43 -10.05
C ASP A 18 -9.22 10.30 -9.91
N PRO A 19 -8.44 11.36 -10.23
CA PRO A 19 -6.99 11.34 -10.08
C PRO A 19 -6.51 10.97 -8.67
N GLN A 20 -7.28 11.34 -7.63
CA GLN A 20 -6.94 11.02 -6.24
C GLN A 20 -7.13 9.54 -5.93
N GLU A 21 -8.19 8.93 -6.47
CA GLU A 21 -8.45 7.49 -6.31
C GLU A 21 -7.44 6.67 -7.15
N ALA A 22 -7.15 7.10 -8.38
CA ALA A 22 -6.12 6.49 -9.22
C ALA A 22 -4.75 6.50 -8.54
N ALA A 23 -4.37 7.61 -7.91
CA ALA A 23 -3.12 7.71 -7.14
C ALA A 23 -3.13 6.81 -5.89
N TYR A 24 -4.27 6.68 -5.21
CA TYR A 24 -4.41 5.78 -4.06
C TYR A 24 -4.25 4.30 -4.48
N LEU A 25 -4.90 3.90 -5.58
CA LEU A 25 -4.76 2.56 -6.14
C LEU A 25 -3.33 2.27 -6.61
N ALA A 26 -2.66 3.26 -7.22
CA ALA A 26 -1.26 3.13 -7.63
C ALA A 26 -0.33 2.85 -6.43
N LEU A 27 -0.56 3.49 -5.28
CA LEU A 27 0.21 3.22 -4.06
C LEU A 27 0.03 1.78 -3.56
N HIS A 28 -1.18 1.22 -3.66
CA HIS A 28 -1.41 -0.19 -3.30
C HIS A 28 -0.78 -1.16 -4.30
N ALA A 29 -0.77 -0.81 -5.59
CA ALA A 29 -0.06 -1.58 -6.60
C ALA A 29 1.46 -1.57 -6.35
N GLU A 30 2.02 -0.42 -5.98
CA GLU A 30 3.43 -0.28 -5.60
C GLU A 30 3.75 -1.10 -4.33
N ARG A 31 2.89 -1.04 -3.31
CA ARG A 31 2.99 -1.87 -2.11
C ARG A 31 3.05 -3.36 -2.46
N ALA A 32 2.13 -3.84 -3.29
CA ALA A 32 2.08 -5.25 -3.68
C ALA A 32 3.35 -5.68 -4.41
N ALA A 33 3.86 -4.85 -5.32
CA ALA A 33 5.12 -5.14 -6.02
C ALA A 33 6.33 -5.23 -5.06
N LEU A 34 6.40 -4.34 -4.06
CA LEU A 34 7.44 -4.38 -3.03
C LEU A 34 7.33 -5.63 -2.15
N GLU A 35 6.12 -6.03 -1.77
CA GLU A 35 5.86 -7.24 -0.99
C GLU A 35 6.27 -8.52 -1.75
N ASP A 36 5.96 -8.60 -3.05
CA ASP A 36 6.37 -9.70 -3.92
C ASP A 36 7.91 -9.80 -4.07
N GLU A 37 8.58 -8.66 -4.24
CA GLU A 37 10.04 -8.63 -4.35
C GLU A 37 10.72 -9.02 -3.04
N LEU A 38 10.20 -8.55 -1.90
CA LEU A 38 10.66 -8.97 -0.57
C LEU A 38 10.50 -10.48 -0.39
N ALA A 39 9.36 -11.06 -0.77
CA ALA A 39 9.15 -12.50 -0.69
C ALA A 39 10.17 -13.29 -1.53
N LEU A 40 10.49 -12.79 -2.73
CA LEU A 40 11.51 -13.39 -3.59
C LEU A 40 12.92 -13.33 -2.97
N LEU A 41 13.29 -12.19 -2.38
CA LEU A 41 14.58 -12.05 -1.69
C LEU A 41 14.67 -12.97 -0.46
N GLN A 42 13.60 -13.07 0.32
CA GLN A 42 13.56 -13.98 1.48
C GLN A 42 13.71 -15.45 1.06
N HIS A 43 13.10 -15.83 -0.07
CA HIS A 43 13.30 -17.16 -0.65
C HIS A 43 14.76 -17.37 -1.08
N ARG A 44 15.38 -16.40 -1.77
CA ARG A 44 16.80 -16.46 -2.17
C ARG A 44 17.74 -16.55 -0.96
N GLN A 45 17.49 -15.80 0.10
CA GLN A 45 18.29 -15.87 1.31
C GLN A 45 18.19 -17.23 2.01
N ARG A 46 17.01 -17.86 1.98
CA ARG A 46 16.76 -19.13 2.66
C ARG A 46 17.29 -20.34 1.91
N PHE A 47 17.27 -20.30 0.59
CA PHE A 47 17.57 -21.45 -0.27
C PHE A 47 18.77 -21.22 -1.22
N GLY A 48 19.37 -20.03 -1.18
CA GLY A 48 20.58 -19.69 -1.92
C GLY A 48 21.78 -20.49 -1.42
N SER A 49 22.64 -20.89 -2.35
CA SER A 49 23.88 -21.63 -2.06
C SER A 49 25.13 -20.75 -2.16
N ASP A 50 24.98 -19.52 -2.67
CA ASP A 50 26.05 -18.53 -2.83
C ASP A 50 25.96 -17.48 -1.71
N GLU A 51 27.00 -17.39 -0.88
CA GLU A 51 27.05 -16.46 0.25
C GLU A 51 27.08 -14.99 -0.18
N ASP A 52 27.69 -14.67 -1.33
CA ASP A 52 27.74 -13.31 -1.85
C ASP A 52 26.37 -12.88 -2.38
N GLU A 53 25.64 -13.80 -3.04
CA GLU A 53 24.24 -13.56 -3.45
C GLU A 53 23.32 -13.37 -2.25
N VAL A 54 23.51 -14.15 -1.18
CA VAL A 54 22.73 -14.02 0.08
C VAL A 54 23.04 -12.69 0.77
N ALA A 55 24.32 -12.28 0.83
CA ALA A 55 24.71 -11.00 1.40
C ALA A 55 24.14 -9.81 0.60
N SER A 56 24.20 -9.89 -0.73
CA SER A 56 23.57 -8.91 -1.63
C SER A 56 22.05 -8.84 -1.42
N ALA A 57 21.38 -10.00 -1.31
CA ALA A 57 19.94 -10.06 -1.07
C ALA A 57 19.52 -9.39 0.25
N ARG A 58 20.33 -9.50 1.32
CA ARG A 58 20.09 -8.81 2.59
C ARG A 58 20.23 -7.30 2.50
N ALA A 59 21.24 -6.83 1.75
CA ALA A 59 21.43 -5.40 1.53
C ALA A 59 20.25 -4.81 0.74
N THR A 60 19.79 -5.51 -0.29
CA THR A 60 18.60 -5.13 -1.08
C THR A 60 17.32 -5.16 -0.25
N GLU A 61 17.12 -6.19 0.58
CA GLU A 61 15.95 -6.28 1.48
C GLU A 61 15.85 -5.06 2.40
N SER A 62 16.97 -4.58 2.94
CA SER A 62 16.98 -3.39 3.80
C SER A 62 16.58 -2.10 3.08
N ALA A 63 16.81 -2.02 1.77
CA ALA A 63 16.35 -0.90 0.95
C ALA A 63 14.84 -1.02 0.68
N LEU A 64 14.38 -2.19 0.24
CA LEU A 64 12.97 -2.45 -0.05
C LEU A 64 12.06 -2.25 1.17
N LEU A 65 12.52 -2.62 2.38
CA LEU A 65 11.77 -2.37 3.61
C LEU A 65 11.57 -0.88 3.90
N LYS A 66 12.54 -0.02 3.56
CA LYS A 66 12.40 1.43 3.71
C LYS A 66 11.43 2.01 2.68
N ASP A 67 11.47 1.50 1.46
CA ASP A 67 10.53 1.90 0.41
C ASP A 67 9.10 1.47 0.77
N LEU A 68 8.94 0.26 1.32
CA LEU A 68 7.65 -0.23 1.80
C LEU A 68 7.10 0.64 2.94
N ASP A 69 7.91 1.00 3.94
CA ASP A 69 7.50 1.90 5.03
C ASP A 69 7.02 3.26 4.50
N ARG A 70 7.76 3.81 3.52
CA ARG A 70 7.38 5.06 2.85
C ARG A 70 6.03 4.93 2.15
N VAL A 71 5.81 3.87 1.37
CA VAL A 71 4.55 3.64 0.65
C VAL A 71 3.39 3.47 1.63
N LEU A 72 3.55 2.69 2.71
CA LEU A 72 2.54 2.53 3.75
C LEU A 72 2.17 3.86 4.42
N THR A 73 3.17 4.71 4.68
CA THR A 73 2.93 6.07 5.19
C THR A 73 2.12 6.93 4.21
N MET A 74 2.42 6.83 2.91
CA MET A 74 1.69 7.56 1.87
C MET A 74 0.25 7.06 1.71
N ILE A 75 0.03 5.74 1.74
CA ILE A 75 -1.30 5.12 1.75
C ILE A 75 -2.09 5.67 2.94
N ARG A 76 -1.49 5.68 4.13
CA ARG A 76 -2.16 6.18 5.34
C ARG A 76 -2.53 7.65 5.23
N ALA A 77 -1.63 8.49 4.68
CA ALA A 77 -1.92 9.90 4.45
C ALA A 77 -3.07 10.10 3.45
N ALA A 78 -3.13 9.28 2.39
CA ALA A 78 -4.21 9.31 1.42
C ALA A 78 -5.55 8.86 2.04
N GLU A 79 -5.55 7.82 2.89
CA GLU A 79 -6.74 7.40 3.64
C GLU A 79 -7.29 8.50 4.54
N ILE A 80 -6.42 9.19 5.29
CA ILE A 80 -6.84 10.30 6.15
C ILE A 80 -7.53 11.39 5.34
N LYS A 81 -7.00 11.73 4.16
CA LYS A 81 -7.64 12.70 3.24
C LYS A 81 -9.00 12.22 2.76
N ARG A 82 -9.16 10.94 2.42
CA ARG A 82 -10.43 10.34 1.99
C ARG A 82 -11.47 10.32 3.12
N GLN A 83 -11.04 10.07 4.35
CA GLN A 83 -11.92 10.00 5.54
C GLN A 83 -12.26 11.35 6.15
N GLN A 84 -11.60 12.45 5.75
CA GLN A 84 -11.89 13.80 6.23
C GLN A 84 -12.48 14.72 5.13
N PRO A 85 -13.66 14.42 4.56
CA PRO A 85 -14.29 15.34 3.60
C PRO A 85 -14.72 16.68 4.25
N HIS A 86 -14.87 16.72 5.58
CA HIS A 86 -15.31 17.90 6.35
C HIS A 86 -14.47 18.11 7.61
N ALA A 87 -13.14 18.08 7.51
CA ALA A 87 -12.29 18.58 8.58
C ALA A 87 -12.72 20.03 8.87
N ARG A 88 -13.45 20.19 9.98
CA ARG A 88 -14.12 21.42 10.40
C ARG A 88 -13.12 22.57 10.28
N ARG A 89 -13.35 23.48 9.33
CA ARG A 89 -12.58 24.71 9.21
C ARG A 89 -12.95 25.52 10.46
N TRP A 90 -12.07 25.60 11.44
CA TRP A 90 -12.29 26.44 12.62
C TRP A 90 -12.32 27.89 12.11
N GLN A 91 -13.54 28.40 11.89
CA GLN A 91 -13.87 29.82 11.84
C GLN A 91 -14.53 30.19 13.15
#